data_AF-A0A1I0FW34-F1
#
_entry.id   AF-A0A1I0FW34-F1
#
_cell.length_a   1.000
_cell.length_b   1.000
_cell.length_c   1.000
_cell.angle_alpha   90.00
_cell.angle_beta   90.00
_cell.angle_gamma   90.00
#
_symmetry.space_group_name_H-M   'P 1'
#
loop_
_entity.id
_entity.type
_entity.pdbx_description
1 polymer ?
#
loop_
_entity_poly.entity_id
_entity_poly.type
_entity_poly.pdbx_seq_one_letter_code
_entity_poly.pdbx_strand_id
1 'polypeptide(L)' 'MFGKDPVYQILKLLQEDKEVSFHDVGLDEKDFNIALRHIHEAGYATVAGLHSSGLDYIKGYERRII' A
#
# COMPACT_ATOMS: atom_id res chain seq x y z
N MET A 1 11.41 1.34 -15.89
CA MET A 1 11.20 0.42 -14.76
C MET A 1 9.83 0.78 -14.21
N PHE A 2 8.80 -0.02 -14.50
CA PHE A 2 7.41 0.37 -14.27
C PHE A 2 7.20 0.72 -12.79
N GLY A 3 6.85 1.98 -12.55
CA GLY A 3 6.40 2.49 -11.26
C GLY A 3 5.26 1.62 -10.80
N LYS A 4 5.54 0.76 -9.80
CA LYS A 4 4.50 -0.02 -9.16
C LYS A 4 3.65 0.98 -8.38
N ASP A 5 2.34 0.79 -8.47
CA ASP A 5 1.36 1.58 -7.74
C ASP A 5 1.77 1.72 -6.26
N PRO A 6 1.92 2.95 -5.74
CA PRO A 6 2.40 3.15 -4.37
C PRO A 6 1.47 2.57 -3.32
N VAL A 7 0.15 2.56 -3.58
CA VAL A 7 -0.83 1.94 -2.69
C VAL A 7 -0.56 0.44 -2.60
N TYR A 8 -0.34 -0.23 -3.73
CA TYR A 8 0.04 -1.64 -3.75
C TYR A 8 1.33 -1.89 -2.95
N GLN A 9 2.37 -1.10 -3.14
CA GLN A 9 3.64 -1.29 -2.44
C GLN A 9 3.48 -1.14 -0.92
N ILE A 10 2.77 -0.11 -0.46
CA ILE A 10 2.49 0.11 0.95
C ILE A 10 1.70 -1.08 1.52
N LEU A 11 0.63 -1.52 0.84
CA LEU A 11 -0.19 -2.64 1.31
C LEU A 11 0.60 -3.96 1.36
N LYS A 12 1.54 -4.21 0.45
CA LYS A 12 2.44 -5.38 0.50
C LYS A 12 3.40 -5.31 1.69
N LEU A 13 3.98 -4.15 1.99
CA LEU A 13 4.85 -4.00 3.14
C LEU A 13 4.09 -4.21 4.45
N LEU A 14 2.86 -3.68 4.55
CA LEU A 14 1.96 -3.93 5.67
C LEU A 14 1.55 -5.41 5.77
N GLN A 15 1.35 -6.11 4.66
CA GLN A 15 1.07 -7.56 4.64
C GLN A 15 2.23 -8.39 5.22
N GLU A 16 3.46 -7.90 5.07
CA GLU A 16 4.68 -8.56 5.57
C GLU A 16 5.02 -8.16 7.02
N ASP A 17 4.10 -7.48 7.72
CA ASP A 17 4.30 -6.89 9.06
C ASP A 17 5.56 -6.00 9.16
N LYS A 18 5.93 -5.36 8.05
CA LYS A 18 7.05 -4.42 7.99
C LYS A 18 6.58 -3.00 8.27
N GLU A 19 7.42 -2.26 8.97
CA GLU A 19 7.27 -0.80 9.04
C GLU A 19 7.44 -0.21 7.64
N VAL A 20 6.55 0.70 7.26
CA VAL A 20 6.54 1.31 5.94
C VAL A 20 7.14 2.71 6.03
N SER A 21 8.22 2.95 5.29
CA SER A 21 8.77 4.29 5.12
C SER A 21 8.59 4.80 3.69
N PHE A 22 8.56 6.12 3.51
CA PHE A 22 8.48 6.75 2.19
C PHE A 22 9.68 6.39 1.29
N HIS A 23 10.84 6.08 1.88
CA HIS A 23 12.02 5.61 1.15
C HIS A 23 11.79 4.23 0.50
N ASP A 24 11.08 3.33 1.18
CA ASP A 24 10.84 1.96 0.69
C ASP A 24 9.96 1.92 -0.56
N VAL A 25 9.10 2.93 -0.70
CA VAL A 25 8.16 3.06 -1.82
C VAL A 25 8.60 4.12 -2.83
N GLY A 26 9.78 4.72 -2.65
CA GLY A 26 10.35 5.70 -3.56
C GLY A 26 9.50 6.97 -3.73
N LEU A 27 8.74 7.34 -2.70
CA LEU A 27 7.95 8.56 -2.66
C LEU A 27 8.66 9.63 -1.84
N ASP A 28 8.33 10.90 -2.08
CA ASP A 28 8.58 11.92 -1.06
C ASP A 28 7.60 11.76 0.11
N GLU A 29 7.95 12.36 1.25
CA GLU A 29 7.17 12.24 2.49
C GLU A 29 5.74 12.76 2.34
N LYS A 30 5.51 13.79 1.52
CA LYS A 30 4.18 14.38 1.33
C LYS A 30 3.29 13.43 0.55
N ASP A 31 3.78 12.89 -0.56
CA ASP A 31 3.05 11.94 -1.40
C ASP A 31 2.81 10.62 -0.66
N PHE A 32 3.77 10.19 0.17
CA PHE A 32 3.61 9.04 1.05
C PHE A 32 2.49 9.24 2.06
N ASN A 33 2.44 10.39 2.74
CA ASN A 33 1.39 10.71 3.69
C ASN A 33 0.00 10.79 3.03
N ILE A 34 -0.07 11.29 1.80
CA ILE A 34 -1.31 11.29 0.99
C ILE A 34 -1.73 9.85 0.68
N ALA A 35 -0.80 8.98 0.27
CA ALA A 35 -1.10 7.58 -0.02
C ALA A 35 -1.57 6.82 1.23
N LEU A 36 -0.91 7.00 2.38
CA LEU A 36 -1.35 6.42 3.65
C LEU A 36 -2.75 6.88 4.05
N ARG A 37 -3.04 8.18 3.88
CA ARG A 37 -4.36 8.73 4.16
C ARG A 37 -5.42 8.10 3.26
N HIS A 38 -5.16 7.95 1.97
CA HIS A 38 -6.09 7.30 1.05
C HIS A 38 -6.31 5.82 1.39
N ILE A 39 -5.26 5.10 1.78
CA ILE A 39 -5.36 3.70 2.24
C ILE A 39 -6.27 3.60 3.47
N HIS A 40 -6.12 4.52 4.42
CA HIS A 40 -6.93 4.56 5.62
C HIS A 40 -8.39 4.95 5.33
N GLU A 41 -8.62 6.00 4.54
CA GLU A 41 -9.96 6.47 4.15
C GLU A 41 -10.71 5.45 3.28
N ALA A 42 -10.00 4.68 2.44
CA ALA A 42 -10.57 3.57 1.67
C ALA A 42 -10.80 2.30 2.51
N GLY A 43 -10.32 2.28 3.76
CA GLY A 43 -10.46 1.14 4.67
C GLY A 43 -9.63 -0.08 4.26
N TYR A 44 -8.54 0.11 3.52
CA TYR A 44 -7.63 -0.97 3.12
C TYR A 44 -6.71 -1.42 4.25
N ALA A 45 -6.34 -0.51 5.13
CA ALA A 45 -5.55 -0.79 6.33
C ALA A 45 -5.86 0.22 7.44
N THR A 46 -5.63 -0.19 8.68
CA THR A 46 -5.62 0.68 9.85
C THR A 46 -4.31 0.50 10.61
N VAL A 47 -4.13 1.24 11.71
CA VAL A 47 -3.02 1.03 12.65
C VAL A 47 -2.97 -0.39 13.22
N ALA A 48 -4.10 -1.13 13.19
CA ALA A 48 -4.18 -2.51 13.64
C ALA A 48 -3.80 -3.53 12.56
N GLY A 49 -3.47 -3.07 11.34
CA GLY A 49 -3.05 -3.92 10.23
C GLY A 49 -3.98 -3.86 9.01
N LEU A 50 -3.73 -4.78 8.08
CA LEU A 50 -4.39 -4.85 6.79
C LEU A 50 -5.82 -5.41 6.89
N HIS A 51 -6.77 -4.78 6.21
CA HIS A 51 -8.15 -5.28 6.12
C HIS A 51 -8.35 -6.21 4.92
N SER A 52 -9.49 -6.92 4.90
CA SER A 52 -9.88 -7.81 3.78
C SER A 52 -9.89 -7.09 2.43
N SER A 53 -10.38 -5.85 2.40
CA SER A 53 -10.40 -4.98 1.22
C SER A 53 -8.99 -4.65 0.71
N GLY A 54 -8.01 -4.47 1.60
CA GLY A 54 -6.61 -4.28 1.23
C GLY A 54 -5.99 -5.56 0.64
N LEU A 55 -6.32 -6.73 1.18
CA LEU A 55 -5.91 -8.03 0.61
C LEU A 55 -6.52 -8.25 -0.78
N ASP A 56 -7.77 -7.86 -0.98
CA ASP A 56 -8.45 -7.96 -2.26
C ASP A 56 -7.84 -7.00 -3.29
N TYR A 57 -7.44 -5.80 -2.88
CA TYR A 57 -6.69 -4.87 -3.72
C TYR A 57 -5.37 -5.48 -4.19
N ILE A 58 -4.58 -6.04 -3.26
CA ILE A 58 -3.31 -6.71 -3.57
C ILE A 58 -3.53 -7.81 -4.62
N LYS A 59 -4.46 -8.74 -4.36
CA LYS A 59 -4.75 -9.86 -5.27
C LYS A 59 -5.26 -9.37 -6.63
N GLY A 60 -6.11 -8.35 -6.63
CA GLY A 60 -6.65 -7.75 -7.85
C GLY A 60 -5.55 -7.09 -8.69
N TYR A 61 -4.60 -6.43 -8.04
CA TYR A 61 -3.44 -5.82 -8.68
C TYR A 61 -2.47 -6.87 -9.24
N GLU A 62 -2.13 -7.90 -8.44
CA GLU A 62 -1.25 -9.01 -8.87
C GLU A 62 -1.83 -9.74 -10.10
N ARG A 63 -3.15 -9.96 -10.16
CA ARG A 63 -3.81 -10.58 -11.33
C ARG A 63 -3.73 -9.77 -12.62
N ARG A 64 -3.55 -8.45 -12.55
CA ARG A 64 -3.47 -7.56 -13.72
C ARG A 64 -2.05 -7.44 -14.29
N ILE A 65 -1.05 -7.88 -13.54
CA ILE A 65 0.37 -7.84 -13.93
C ILE A 65 0.80 -9.15 -14.61
N ILE A 66 -0.02 -10.20 -14.50
CA ILE A 66 0.18 -11.51 -15.15
C ILE A 66 -0.32 -11.45 -16.60
#